data_AF-A0AA46W9D8-F1
#
_entry.id   AF-A0AA46W9D8-F1
#
_cell.length_a   1.000
_cell.length_b   1.000
_cell.length_c   1.000
_cell.angle_alpha   90.00
_cell.angle_beta   90.00
_cell.angle_gamma   90.00
#
_symmetry.space_group_name_H-M   'P 1'
#
loop_
_entity.id
_entity.type
_entity.pdbx_description
1 polymer ?
#
loop_
_entity_poly.entity_id
_entity_poly.type
_entity_poly.pdbx_seq_one_letter_code
_entity_poly.pdbx_strand_id
1 'polypeptide(L)'
;MINFYQLWELLPQAGKIEQVLFEITEEITDVNGKTGKLIVKNADKVELLNKKLIQELREKGVKFTEENLEFITKNIDGMIIFLEKGSKTSGLEHIIEGKWNGRIDFQNLFNGKIKEMVDNIYKAIKNEKYIKKTIDSSSRLSYVYKIQTTKGLREFKIAVGSNGYIVTLFPNW
;
A
#
# COMPACT_ATOMS: atom_id res chain seq x y z
N MET A 1 -8.12 2.07 -28.39
CA MET A 1 -8.18 1.67 -26.98
C MET A 1 -7.75 0.23 -26.89
N ILE A 2 -6.56 -0.04 -26.35
CA ILE A 2 -6.14 -1.42 -26.05
C ILE A 2 -6.60 -1.72 -24.63
N ASN A 3 -7.34 -2.83 -24.48
CA ASN A 3 -7.86 -3.28 -23.19
C ASN A 3 -6.68 -3.76 -22.31
N PHE A 4 -6.61 -3.27 -21.07
CA PHE A 4 -5.54 -3.57 -20.09
C PHE A 4 -5.33 -5.08 -19.89
N TYR A 5 -6.38 -5.90 -20.06
CA TYR A 5 -6.29 -7.35 -19.94
C TYR A 5 -5.52 -8.03 -21.09
N GLN A 6 -5.51 -7.46 -22.30
CA GLN A 6 -4.81 -8.07 -23.44
C GLN A 6 -3.29 -7.89 -23.37
N LEU A 7 -2.78 -6.90 -22.63
CA LEU A 7 -1.34 -6.70 -22.44
C LEU A 7 -0.72 -7.73 -21.49
N TRP A 8 -1.49 -8.23 -20.52
CA TRP A 8 -0.99 -9.17 -19.51
C TRP A 8 -0.70 -10.56 -20.11
N GLU A 9 -1.48 -10.99 -21.11
CA GLU A 9 -1.32 -12.30 -21.76
C GLU A 9 -0.12 -12.37 -22.72
N LEU A 10 0.52 -11.25 -23.06
CA LEU A 10 1.64 -11.18 -24.00
C LEU A 10 3.02 -11.15 -23.33
N LEU A 11 3.09 -11.19 -22.00
CA LEU A 11 4.38 -11.23 -21.30
C LEU A 11 4.98 -12.65 -21.37
N PRO A 12 6.27 -12.81 -21.73
CA PRO A 12 6.91 -14.12 -21.78
C PRO A 12 6.87 -14.80 -20.41
N GLN A 13 6.34 -16.03 -20.34
CA GLN A 13 6.28 -16.88 -19.14
C GLN A 13 7.65 -17.42 -18.69
N ALA A 14 8.76 -16.76 -19.04
CA ALA A 14 10.10 -17.27 -18.77
C ALA A 14 11.03 -16.17 -18.29
N GLY A 15 11.53 -16.33 -17.05
CA GLY A 15 12.70 -15.63 -16.54
C GLY A 15 12.41 -14.32 -15.83
N LYS A 16 12.75 -14.29 -14.53
CA LYS A 16 12.98 -13.12 -13.66
C LYS A 16 12.80 -11.74 -14.35
N ILE A 17 11.61 -11.17 -14.26
CA ILE A 17 11.41 -9.74 -14.53
C ILE A 17 11.64 -9.01 -13.21
N GLU A 18 12.82 -8.40 -13.04
CA GLU A 18 13.19 -7.68 -11.80
C GLU A 18 12.54 -6.29 -11.66
N GLN A 19 11.78 -5.82 -12.65
CA GLN A 19 10.83 -4.70 -12.50
C GLN A 19 10.02 -4.57 -13.79
N VAL A 20 8.70 -4.60 -13.70
CA VAL A 20 7.85 -4.15 -14.81
C VAL A 20 7.86 -2.63 -14.76
N LEU A 21 8.75 -2.00 -15.53
CA LEU A 21 8.74 -0.55 -15.73
C LEU A 21 7.70 -0.24 -16.82
N PHE A 22 6.47 0.06 -16.43
CA PHE A 22 5.46 0.54 -17.37
C PHE A 22 5.62 2.05 -17.57
N GLU A 23 5.68 2.48 -18.83
CA GLU A 23 5.74 3.87 -19.26
C GLU A 23 4.43 4.21 -19.96
N ILE A 24 3.58 5.02 -19.31
CA ILE A 24 2.35 5.53 -19.92
C ILE A 24 2.70 6.87 -20.57
N THR A 25 2.44 6.98 -21.87
CA THR A 25 2.53 8.26 -22.57
C THR A 25 1.11 8.78 -22.79
N GLU A 26 0.76 9.89 -22.16
CA GLU A 26 -0.48 10.62 -22.42
C GLU A 26 -0.18 11.90 -23.20
N GLU A 27 -1.03 12.23 -24.17
CA GLU A 27 -0.98 13.51 -24.86
C GLU A 27 -1.82 14.52 -24.06
N ILE A 28 -1.17 15.55 -23.53
CA ILE A 28 -1.80 16.60 -22.74
C ILE A 28 -1.80 17.90 -23.52
N THR A 29 -2.86 18.68 -23.37
CA THR A 29 -2.97 20.01 -23.97
C THR A 29 -2.98 21.04 -22.84
N ASP A 30 -2.14 22.07 -22.93
CA ASP A 30 -2.15 23.16 -21.96
C ASP A 30 -3.34 24.11 -22.17
N VAL A 31 -3.52 25.04 -21.24
CA VAL A 31 -4.63 26.02 -21.26
C VAL A 31 -4.60 26.95 -22.48
N ASN A 32 -3.50 26.98 -23.24
CA ASN A 32 -3.31 27.79 -24.44
C ASN A 32 -3.37 26.93 -25.73
N GLY A 33 -3.75 25.65 -25.64
CA GLY A 33 -3.88 24.77 -26.79
C GLY A 33 -2.58 24.10 -27.26
N LYS A 34 -1.47 24.22 -26.50
CA LYS A 34 -0.21 23.56 -26.85
C LYS A 34 -0.21 22.11 -26.38
N THR A 35 -0.02 21.18 -27.31
CA THR A 35 0.09 19.76 -26.98
C THR A 35 1.51 19.36 -26.55
N GLY A 36 1.60 18.45 -25.58
CA GLY A 36 2.83 17.85 -25.09
C GLY A 36 2.62 16.40 -24.67
N LYS A 37 3.70 15.61 -24.61
CA LYS A 37 3.65 14.23 -24.13
C LYS A 37 4.01 14.20 -22.65
N LEU A 38 3.10 13.72 -21.82
CA LEU A 38 3.36 13.37 -20.43
C LEU A 38 3.85 11.93 -20.38
N ILE A 39 5.08 11.74 -19.91
CA ILE A 39 5.65 10.42 -19.67
C ILE A 39 5.48 10.09 -18.18
N VAL A 40 4.61 9.14 -17.86
CA VAL A 40 4.42 8.62 -16.51
C VAL A 40 5.18 7.31 -16.38
N LYS A 41 6.28 7.34 -15.61
CA LYS A 41 7.04 6.15 -15.23
C LYS A 41 6.54 5.64 -13.88
N ASN A 42 6.42 4.32 -13.72
CA ASN A 42 5.95 3.66 -12.49
C ASN A 42 4.52 4.07 -12.09
N ALA A 43 3.56 3.97 -13.00
CA ALA A 43 2.15 4.31 -12.75
C ALA A 43 1.61 3.68 -11.45
N ASP A 44 1.95 2.43 -11.16
CA ASP A 44 1.59 1.75 -9.90
C ASP A 44 2.09 2.51 -8.66
N LYS A 45 3.33 3.00 -8.68
CA LYS A 45 3.90 3.79 -7.58
C LYS A 45 3.26 5.18 -7.48
N VAL A 46 2.84 5.75 -8.61
CA VAL A 46 2.09 7.02 -8.64
C VAL A 46 0.73 6.85 -7.97
N GLU A 47 0.09 5.67 -8.09
CA GLU A 47 -1.17 5.39 -7.39
C GLU A 47 -0.98 5.22 -5.87
N LEU A 48 0.12 4.57 -5.45
CA LEU A 48 0.44 4.37 -4.02
C LEU A 48 0.86 5.67 -3.31
N LEU A 49 1.51 6.60 -4.02
CA LEU A 49 2.03 7.85 -3.46
C LEU A 49 1.24 9.07 -3.93
N ASN A 50 0.01 9.20 -3.42
CA ASN A 50 -0.87 10.30 -3.75
C ASN A 50 -0.37 11.64 -3.18
N LYS A 51 0.15 12.51 -4.05
CA LYS A 51 0.69 13.85 -3.69
C LYS A 51 -0.29 14.74 -2.93
N LYS A 52 -1.59 14.65 -3.20
CA LYS A 52 -2.61 15.45 -2.47
C LYS A 52 -2.71 15.01 -1.01
N LEU A 53 -2.64 13.70 -0.75
CA LEU A 53 -2.67 13.17 0.61
C LEU A 53 -1.36 13.46 1.36
N ILE A 54 -0.23 13.42 0.67
CA ILE A 54 1.08 13.82 1.22
C ILE A 54 1.04 15.28 1.65
N GLN A 55 0.48 16.16 0.81
CA GLN A 55 0.29 17.57 1.16
C GLN A 55 -0.66 17.74 2.36
N GLU A 56 -1.76 16.99 2.41
CA GLU A 56 -2.70 17.02 3.55
C GLU A 56 -2.01 16.57 4.87
N LEU A 57 -1.08 15.60 4.83
CA LEU A 57 -0.27 15.23 6.00
C LEU A 57 0.64 16.38 6.46
N ARG A 58 1.29 17.07 5.51
CA ARG A 58 2.16 18.24 5.81
C ARG A 58 1.36 19.36 6.46
N GLU A 59 0.17 19.66 5.92
CA GLU A 59 -0.73 20.69 6.45
C GLU A 59 -1.24 20.35 7.87
N LYS A 60 -1.44 19.07 8.17
CA LYS A 60 -1.79 18.59 9.51
C LYS A 60 -0.61 18.54 10.48
N GLY A 61 0.61 18.87 10.04
CA GLY A 61 1.82 18.81 10.88
C GLY A 61 2.22 17.38 11.26
N VAL A 62 1.77 16.36 10.53
CA VAL A 62 2.17 14.98 10.77
C VAL A 62 3.61 14.80 10.33
N LYS A 63 4.45 14.23 11.20
CA LYS A 63 5.83 13.87 10.86
C LYS A 63 5.85 12.59 10.05
N PHE A 64 6.46 12.64 8.87
CA PHE A 64 6.74 11.51 7.99
C PHE A 64 7.96 11.85 7.10
N THR A 65 8.56 10.83 6.49
CA THR A 65 9.67 10.93 5.54
C THR A 65 9.19 10.42 4.19
N GLU A 66 9.01 11.33 3.22
CA GLU A 66 8.40 11.00 1.92
C GLU A 66 9.17 9.91 1.15
N GLU A 67 10.50 9.87 1.26
CA GLU A 67 11.36 8.87 0.63
C GLU A 67 11.20 7.46 1.23
N ASN A 68 10.59 7.36 2.41
CA ASN A 68 10.31 6.12 3.09
C ASN A 68 8.86 5.67 2.95
N LEU A 69 7.99 6.47 2.32
CA LEU A 69 6.61 6.07 2.09
C LEU A 69 6.54 4.89 1.10
N GLU A 70 5.84 3.85 1.54
CA GLU A 70 5.49 2.68 0.73
C GLU A 70 4.10 2.86 0.11
N PHE A 71 3.15 3.42 0.86
CA PHE A 71 1.89 3.94 0.32
C PHE A 71 1.22 4.96 1.25
N ILE A 72 0.25 5.69 0.70
CA ILE A 72 -0.67 6.56 1.43
C ILE A 72 -2.07 6.48 0.81
N THR A 73 -3.10 6.36 1.65
CA THR A 73 -4.50 6.31 1.20
C THR A 73 -5.45 6.86 2.27
N LYS A 74 -6.75 6.94 1.95
CA LYS A 74 -7.82 7.14 2.94
C LYS A 74 -8.60 5.83 3.10
N ASN A 75 -8.99 5.52 4.33
CA ASN A 75 -9.98 4.47 4.56
C ASN A 75 -11.41 5.01 4.36
N ILE A 76 -12.41 4.14 4.54
CA ILE A 76 -13.83 4.49 4.40
C ILE A 76 -14.30 5.57 5.40
N ASP A 77 -13.61 5.73 6.55
CA ASP A 77 -13.90 6.78 7.53
C ASP A 77 -13.27 8.14 7.13
N GLY A 78 -12.55 8.20 5.99
CA GLY A 78 -11.83 9.39 5.53
C GLY A 78 -10.50 9.65 6.23
N MET A 79 -10.07 8.75 7.13
CA MET A 79 -8.79 8.84 7.83
C MET A 79 -7.65 8.55 6.85
N ILE A 80 -6.65 9.44 6.80
CA ILE A 80 -5.41 9.15 6.08
C ILE A 80 -4.68 8.02 6.82
N ILE A 81 -4.32 6.97 6.09
CA ILE A 81 -3.51 5.85 6.56
C ILE A 81 -2.30 5.73 5.62
N PHE A 82 -1.11 5.59 6.20
CA PHE A 82 0.13 5.48 5.44
C PHE A 82 1.08 4.46 6.06
N LEU A 83 1.92 3.88 5.21
CA LEU A 83 2.98 2.96 5.59
C LEU A 83 4.32 3.53 5.15
N GLU A 84 5.29 3.48 6.06
CA GLU A 84 6.69 3.75 5.75
C GLU A 84 7.53 2.49 5.89
N LYS A 85 8.76 2.50 5.35
CA LYS A 85 9.79 1.49 5.60
C LYS A 85 9.88 1.13 7.09
N GLY A 86 9.88 2.14 7.94
CA GLY A 86 9.87 1.97 9.40
C GLY A 86 11.20 1.48 9.97
N SER A 87 11.11 0.67 11.01
CA SER A 87 12.22 0.07 11.75
C SER A 87 11.80 -1.28 12.33
N LYS A 88 12.67 -1.95 13.08
CA LYS A 88 12.35 -3.19 13.82
C LYS A 88 11.17 -3.10 14.79
N THR A 89 10.74 -1.90 15.18
CA THR A 89 9.66 -1.69 16.16
C THR A 89 8.38 -1.12 15.56
N SER A 90 8.39 -0.65 14.30
CA SER A 90 7.18 -0.17 13.62
C SER A 90 7.34 -0.10 12.09
N GLY A 91 6.23 -0.09 11.36
CA GLY A 91 6.24 0.07 9.90
C GLY A 91 6.57 -1.23 9.16
N LEU A 92 6.98 -1.11 7.89
CA LEU A 92 7.14 -2.26 7.00
C LEU A 92 8.21 -3.25 7.50
N GLU A 93 9.36 -2.78 7.97
CA GLU A 93 10.44 -3.62 8.50
C GLU A 93 9.93 -4.48 9.68
N HIS A 94 9.23 -3.86 10.64
CA HIS A 94 8.63 -4.58 11.76
C HIS A 94 7.57 -5.61 11.32
N ILE A 95 6.78 -5.31 10.28
CA ILE A 95 5.79 -6.25 9.73
C ILE A 95 6.47 -7.46 9.09
N ILE A 96 7.55 -7.23 8.34
CA ILE A 96 8.30 -8.29 7.62
C ILE A 96 9.10 -9.16 8.57
N GLU A 97 9.76 -8.55 9.56
CA GLU A 97 10.55 -9.26 10.59
C GLU A 97 9.67 -9.86 11.68
N GLY A 98 8.40 -9.44 11.76
CA GLY A 98 7.44 -9.85 12.77
C GLY A 98 7.23 -11.36 12.80
N LYS A 99 7.70 -12.00 13.87
CA LYS A 99 7.34 -13.38 14.20
C LYS A 99 6.10 -13.36 15.08
N TRP A 100 4.93 -13.57 14.50
CA TRP A 100 3.71 -13.62 15.30
C TRP A 100 3.67 -14.92 16.12
N ASN A 101 3.73 -14.77 17.45
CA ASN A 101 3.76 -15.86 18.44
C ASN A 101 4.84 -16.93 18.18
N GLY A 102 5.91 -16.59 17.46
CA GLY A 102 6.97 -17.53 17.06
C GLY A 102 6.53 -18.63 16.08
N ARG A 103 5.29 -18.59 15.56
CA ARG A 103 4.68 -19.66 14.76
C ARG A 103 4.35 -19.25 13.33
N ILE A 104 4.06 -17.98 13.10
CA ILE A 104 3.72 -17.48 11.76
C ILE A 104 4.87 -16.58 11.29
N ASP A 105 5.57 -17.09 10.28
CA ASP A 105 6.43 -16.28 9.44
C ASP A 105 5.54 -15.49 8.48
N PHE A 106 5.50 -14.17 8.67
CA PHE A 106 4.63 -13.28 7.93
C PHE A 106 4.95 -13.30 6.43
N GLN A 107 6.22 -13.44 6.07
CA GLN A 107 6.67 -13.48 4.67
C GLN A 107 6.14 -14.73 3.96
N ASN A 108 5.98 -15.85 4.67
CA ASN A 108 5.45 -17.09 4.11
C ASN A 108 3.96 -17.01 3.74
N LEU A 109 3.20 -16.04 4.27
CA LEU A 109 1.83 -15.78 3.82
C LEU A 109 1.79 -15.16 2.42
N PHE A 110 2.87 -14.49 2.03
CA PHE A 110 3.00 -13.83 0.73
C PHE A 110 4.08 -14.48 -0.16
N ASN A 111 4.59 -15.67 0.22
CA ASN A 111 5.68 -16.36 -0.46
C ASN A 111 6.90 -15.45 -0.73
N GLY A 112 7.25 -14.60 0.25
CA GLY A 112 8.34 -13.62 0.14
C GLY A 112 8.06 -12.42 -0.77
N LYS A 113 6.86 -12.31 -1.37
CA LYS A 113 6.51 -11.20 -2.27
C LYS A 113 6.08 -9.95 -1.51
N ILE A 114 7.05 -9.25 -0.95
CA ILE A 114 6.80 -8.06 -0.11
C ILE A 114 6.03 -6.96 -0.85
N LYS A 115 6.33 -6.70 -2.14
CA LYS A 115 5.58 -5.71 -2.92
C LYS A 115 4.10 -6.08 -3.05
N GLU A 116 3.80 -7.35 -3.34
CA GLU A 116 2.42 -7.84 -3.45
C GLU A 116 1.66 -7.71 -2.12
N MET A 117 2.35 -7.96 -1.00
CA MET A 117 1.81 -7.72 0.34
C MET A 117 1.42 -6.26 0.54
N VAL A 118 2.34 -5.32 0.25
CA VAL A 118 2.10 -3.87 0.37
C VAL A 118 0.93 -3.43 -0.52
N ASP A 119 0.92 -3.87 -1.78
CA ASP A 119 -0.15 -3.57 -2.75
C ASP A 119 -1.51 -4.09 -2.26
N ASN A 120 -1.56 -5.30 -1.69
CA ASN A 120 -2.79 -5.88 -1.17
C ASN A 120 -3.29 -5.19 0.12
N ILE A 121 -2.38 -4.75 1.00
CA ILE A 121 -2.74 -3.94 2.17
C ILE A 121 -3.33 -2.60 1.71
N TYR A 122 -2.68 -1.92 0.77
CA TYR A 122 -3.16 -0.66 0.20
C TYR A 122 -4.56 -0.81 -0.38
N LYS A 123 -4.79 -1.82 -1.23
CA LYS A 123 -6.09 -2.09 -1.85
C LYS A 123 -7.17 -2.35 -0.81
N ALA A 124 -6.87 -3.17 0.21
CA ALA A 124 -7.82 -3.46 1.28
C ALA A 124 -8.24 -2.18 2.04
N ILE A 125 -7.29 -1.32 2.39
CA ILE A 125 -7.60 -0.08 3.13
C ILE A 125 -8.36 0.92 2.25
N LYS A 126 -7.98 1.04 0.97
CA LYS A 126 -8.55 2.02 0.03
C LYS A 126 -9.97 1.65 -0.42
N ASN A 127 -10.19 0.38 -0.73
CA ASN A 127 -11.38 -0.06 -1.47
C ASN A 127 -12.39 -0.79 -0.59
N GLU A 128 -11.94 -1.45 0.48
CA GLU A 128 -12.81 -2.31 1.30
C GLU A 128 -13.26 -1.60 2.58
N LYS A 129 -14.45 -1.97 3.05
CA LYS A 129 -14.88 -1.64 4.41
C LYS A 129 -14.17 -2.59 5.38
N TYR A 130 -13.61 -2.06 6.47
CA TYR A 130 -13.09 -2.91 7.55
C TYR A 130 -14.20 -3.75 8.18
N ILE A 131 -13.84 -4.96 8.60
CA ILE A 131 -14.73 -5.87 9.34
C ILE A 131 -14.98 -5.33 10.76
N LYS A 132 -13.92 -4.83 11.41
CA LYS A 132 -13.98 -4.34 12.78
C LYS A 132 -13.01 -3.18 12.99
N LYS A 133 -13.45 -2.17 13.73
CA LYS A 133 -12.62 -1.10 14.27
C LYS A 133 -12.55 -1.26 15.80
N THR A 134 -11.36 -1.20 16.37
CA THR A 134 -11.15 -1.29 17.81
C THR A 134 -10.21 -0.19 18.29
N ILE A 135 -10.45 0.31 19.50
CA ILE A 135 -9.53 1.18 20.23
C ILE A 135 -9.18 0.43 21.52
N ASP A 136 -7.90 0.15 21.73
CA ASP A 136 -7.45 -0.52 22.96
C ASP A 136 -7.37 0.45 24.15
N SER A 137 -7.09 -0.07 25.35
CA SER A 137 -6.97 0.72 26.57
C SER A 137 -5.85 1.76 26.53
N SER A 138 -4.90 1.62 25.61
CA SER A 138 -3.80 2.56 25.37
C SER A 138 -4.13 3.54 24.24
N SER A 139 -5.40 3.66 23.86
CA SER A 139 -5.90 4.48 22.76
C SER A 139 -5.32 4.12 21.40
N ARG A 140 -4.78 2.90 21.22
CA ARG A 140 -4.28 2.45 19.93
C ARG A 140 -5.46 2.03 19.06
N LEU A 141 -5.52 2.62 17.88
CA LEU A 141 -6.53 2.31 16.89
C LEU A 141 -6.12 1.06 16.10
N SER A 142 -7.06 0.19 15.81
CA SER A 142 -6.84 -0.94 14.92
C SER A 142 -8.05 -1.25 14.05
N TYR A 143 -7.78 -1.76 12.86
CA TYR A 143 -8.78 -2.15 11.88
C TYR A 143 -8.56 -3.60 11.44
N VAL A 144 -9.62 -4.38 11.30
CA VAL A 144 -9.57 -5.72 10.75
C VAL A 144 -10.02 -5.68 9.29
N TYR A 145 -9.16 -6.11 8.37
CA TYR A 145 -9.46 -6.20 6.94
C TYR A 145 -9.25 -7.62 6.42
N LYS A 146 -9.95 -7.95 5.33
CA LYS A 146 -9.61 -9.11 4.51
C LYS A 146 -8.53 -8.70 3.51
N ILE A 147 -7.41 -9.39 3.50
CA ILE A 147 -6.26 -9.13 2.62
C ILE A 147 -5.96 -10.39 1.83
N GLN A 148 -5.79 -10.25 0.52
CA GLN A 148 -5.43 -11.36 -0.36
C GLN A 148 -3.99 -11.81 -0.07
N THR A 149 -3.81 -13.10 0.15
CA THR A 149 -2.50 -13.74 0.36
C THR A 149 -2.28 -14.83 -0.69
N THR A 150 -1.09 -15.43 -0.76
CA THR A 150 -0.86 -16.60 -1.63
C THR A 150 -1.64 -17.84 -1.17
N LYS A 151 -2.10 -17.85 0.09
CA LYS A 151 -2.93 -18.90 0.70
C LYS A 151 -4.43 -18.55 0.73
N GLY A 152 -4.86 -17.61 -0.10
CA GLY A 152 -6.23 -17.12 -0.18
C GLY A 152 -6.50 -15.85 0.65
N LEU A 153 -7.75 -15.43 0.69
CA LEU A 153 -8.18 -14.26 1.45
C LEU A 153 -8.13 -14.55 2.96
N ARG A 154 -7.47 -13.69 3.75
CA ARG A 154 -7.28 -13.87 5.21
C ARG A 154 -7.58 -12.58 5.95
N GLU A 155 -7.98 -12.69 7.21
CA GLU A 155 -8.22 -11.54 8.08
C GLU A 155 -6.93 -11.09 8.77
N PHE A 156 -6.65 -9.81 8.68
CA PHE A 156 -5.53 -9.18 9.37
C PHE A 156 -5.99 -7.99 10.18
N LYS A 157 -5.41 -7.84 11.36
CA LYS A 157 -5.56 -6.65 12.19
C LYS A 157 -4.39 -5.72 11.91
N ILE A 158 -4.71 -4.51 11.45
CA ILE A 158 -3.78 -3.42 11.19
C ILE A 158 -3.82 -2.47 12.39
N ALA A 159 -2.70 -2.32 13.09
CA ALA A 159 -2.59 -1.35 14.17
C ALA A 159 -2.04 -0.03 13.63
N VAL A 160 -2.75 1.06 13.92
CA VAL A 160 -2.48 2.38 13.35
C VAL A 160 -2.29 3.38 14.49
N GLY A 161 -1.27 4.23 14.37
CA GLY A 161 -1.08 5.38 15.25
C GLY A 161 -2.21 6.40 15.08
N SER A 162 -2.39 7.28 16.06
CA SER A 162 -3.40 8.35 16.00
C SER A 162 -3.21 9.29 14.79
N ASN A 163 -2.00 9.35 14.25
CA ASN A 163 -1.64 10.11 13.05
C ASN A 163 -1.88 9.39 11.71
N GLY A 164 -2.33 8.13 11.71
CA GLY A 164 -2.50 7.34 10.48
C GLY A 164 -1.34 6.44 10.10
N TYR A 165 -0.23 6.49 10.83
CA TYR A 165 0.92 5.63 10.57
C TYR A 165 0.61 4.17 10.92
N ILE A 166 0.83 3.24 9.98
CA ILE A 166 0.73 1.81 10.26
C ILE A 166 1.94 1.39 11.10
N VAL A 167 1.67 1.00 12.33
CA VAL A 167 2.71 0.52 13.26
C VAL A 167 3.03 -0.94 12.96
N THR A 168 2.01 -1.76 12.74
CA THR A 168 2.18 -3.21 12.62
C THR A 168 0.93 -3.87 12.05
N LEU A 169 1.07 -5.12 11.64
CA LEU A 169 0.08 -5.95 10.98
C LEU A 169 0.17 -7.36 11.53
N PHE A 170 -0.96 -7.95 11.93
CA PHE A 170 -0.97 -9.30 12.47
C PHE A 170 -2.10 -10.16 11.89
N PRO A 171 -1.89 -11.48 11.77
CA PRO A 171 -2.97 -12.45 11.66
C PRO A 171 -4.11 -12.22 12.66
N ASN A 172 -5.35 -12.35 12.22
CA ASN A 172 -6.55 -12.28 13.06
C ASN A 172 -7.29 -13.63 13.08
N TRP A 173 -6.58 -14.71 13.45
CA TRP A 173 -7.11 -16.06 13.63
C TRP A 173 -6.35 -16.82 14.71
#